data_AF-A0A2D7AXH4-F1
#
_entry.id   AF-A0A2D7AXH4-F1
#
_cell.length_a   1.000
_cell.length_b   1.000
_cell.length_c   1.000
_cell.angle_alpha   90.00
_cell.angle_beta   90.00
_cell.angle_gamma   90.00
#
_symmetry.space_group_name_H-M   'P 1'
#
loop_
_entity.id
_entity.type
_entity.pdbx_description
1 polymer ?
#
loop_
_entity_poly.entity_id
_entity_poly.type
_entity_poly.pdbx_seq_one_letter_code
_entity_poly.pdbx_strand_id
1 'polypeptide(L)'
;MSSDFELVYSLEIKVLDLEKKVSDLEQSVAGLAQQLNSVESDAAANVPEEVSERIREGENPVRVVRQYRLMTQKDLSDLCGIRPNHISAIERGMSYGLKTAKRLADALDVPVDLLT
;
A
#
# COMPACT_ATOMS: atom_id res chain seq x y z
N MET A 1 2.36 46.51 40.60
CA MET A 1 1.65 45.33 41.13
C MET A 1 0.47 44.91 40.25
N SER A 2 -0.38 45.81 39.72
CA SER A 2 -1.53 45.44 38.87
C SER A 2 -1.16 44.80 37.51
N SER A 3 -0.06 45.23 36.89
CA SER A 3 0.33 44.81 35.53
C SER A 3 0.82 43.36 35.43
N ASP A 4 1.40 42.82 36.51
CA ASP A 4 1.93 41.44 36.51
C ASP A 4 0.80 40.41 36.56
N PHE A 5 -0.29 40.71 37.29
CA PHE A 5 -1.47 39.86 37.35
C PHE A 5 -2.23 39.81 36.01
N GLU A 6 -2.34 40.94 35.30
CA GLU A 6 -2.93 40.96 33.94
C GLU A 6 -2.11 40.13 32.96
N LEU A 7 -0.78 40.20 33.05
CA LEU A 7 0.10 39.40 32.20
C LEU A 7 -0.09 37.90 32.46
N VAL A 8 -0.06 37.49 33.73
CA VAL A 8 -0.28 36.09 34.15
C VAL A 8 -1.64 35.58 33.67
N TYR A 9 -2.72 36.34 33.88
CA TYR A 9 -4.05 35.97 33.41
C TYR A 9 -4.12 35.83 31.89
N SER A 10 -3.47 36.74 31.14
CA SER A 10 -3.42 36.65 29.68
C SER A 10 -2.64 35.41 29.20
N LEU A 11 -1.60 35.02 29.93
CA LEU A 11 -0.79 33.84 29.62
C LEU A 11 -1.57 32.57 29.92
N GLU A 12 -2.29 32.50 31.04
CA GLU A 12 -3.18 31.38 31.37
C GLU A 12 -4.22 31.14 30.26
N ILE A 13 -4.86 32.20 29.76
CA ILE A 13 -5.82 32.08 28.65
C ILE A 13 -5.15 31.54 27.38
N LYS A 14 -3.94 32.02 27.05
CA LYS A 14 -3.20 31.54 25.87
C LYS A 14 -2.75 30.10 26.03
N VAL A 15 -2.34 29.68 27.22
CA VAL A 15 -1.97 28.29 27.50
C VAL A 15 -3.18 27.38 27.29
N LEU A 16 -4.36 27.76 27.79
CA LEU A 16 -5.59 26.99 27.57
C LEU A 16 -5.96 26.87 26.08
N ASP A 17 -5.80 27.94 25.29
CA ASP A 17 -6.05 27.89 23.84
C ASP A 17 -5.03 27.00 23.11
N LEU A 18 -3.76 27.04 23.52
CA LEU A 18 -2.73 26.17 22.97
C LEU A 18 -2.98 24.70 23.33
N GLU A 19 -3.34 24.39 24.57
CA GLU A 19 -3.69 23.03 25.00
C GLU A 19 -4.85 22.48 24.16
N LYS A 20 -5.87 23.30 23.90
CA LYS A 20 -6.98 22.92 23.03
C LYS A 20 -6.52 22.63 21.60
N LYS A 21 -5.70 23.51 21.01
CA LYS A 21 -5.17 23.31 19.66
C LYS A 21 -4.29 22.07 19.54
N VAL A 22 -3.49 21.78 20.56
CA VAL A 22 -2.67 20.56 20.60
C VAL A 22 -3.57 19.33 20.63
N SER A 23 -4.61 19.32 21.47
CA SER A 23 -5.59 18.22 21.51
C SER A 23 -6.29 18.00 20.16
N ASP A 24 -6.73 19.08 19.50
CA ASP A 24 -7.37 19.00 18.18
C ASP A 24 -6.41 18.49 17.09
N LEU A 25 -5.13 18.89 17.15
CA LEU A 25 -4.07 18.41 16.26
C LEU A 25 -3.78 16.92 16.49
N GLU A 26 -3.68 16.48 17.75
CA GLU A 26 -3.46 15.08 18.10
C GLU A 26 -4.58 14.19 17.57
N GLN A 27 -5.84 14.62 17.70
CA GLN A 27 -6.99 13.91 17.13
C GLN A 27 -6.93 13.85 15.59
N SER A 28 -6.55 14.95 14.95
CA SER A 28 -6.39 15.00 13.49
C SER A 28 -5.28 14.06 13.00
N VAL A 29 -4.14 14.04 13.69
CA VAL A 29 -3.00 13.15 13.39
C VAL A 29 -3.41 11.69 13.59
N ALA A 30 -4.13 11.37 14.67
CA ALA A 30 -4.63 10.01 14.90
C ALA A 30 -5.57 9.55 13.79
N GLY A 31 -6.48 10.42 13.33
CA GLY A 31 -7.37 10.13 12.20
C GLY A 31 -6.60 9.89 10.89
N LEU A 32 -5.62 10.74 10.59
CA LEU A 32 -4.77 10.58 9.38
C LEU A 32 -3.94 9.30 9.43
N ALA A 33 -3.36 8.95 10.58
CA ALA A 33 -2.59 7.71 10.75
C ALA A 33 -3.48 6.47 10.51
N GLN A 34 -4.73 6.52 10.97
CA GLN A 34 -5.69 5.44 10.72
C GLN A 34 -6.05 5.33 9.23
N GLN A 35 -6.24 6.47 8.54
CA GLN A 35 -6.50 6.50 7.10
C GLN A 35 -5.31 5.98 6.28
N LEU A 36 -4.08 6.35 6.65
CA LEU A 36 -2.87 5.90 5.97
C LEU A 36 -2.73 4.37 6.07
N ASN A 37 -2.96 3.79 7.25
CA ASN A 37 -2.89 2.34 7.45
C ASN A 37 -3.92 1.58 6.60
N SER A 38 -5.14 2.13 6.42
CA SER A 38 -6.12 1.54 5.49
C SER A 38 -5.70 1.66 4.03
N VAL A 39 -5.06 2.77 3.65
CA VAL A 39 -4.57 2.96 2.28
C VAL A 39 -3.35 2.08 1.98
N GLU A 40 -2.45 1.85 2.93
CA GLU A 40 -1.32 0.93 2.75
C GLU A 40 -1.77 -0.53 2.65
N SER A 41 -2.78 -0.94 3.42
CA SER A 41 -3.39 -2.27 3.23
C SER A 41 -4.09 -2.40 1.87
N ASP A 42 -4.70 -1.32 1.40
CA ASP A 42 -5.37 -1.28 0.09
C ASP A 42 -4.40 -1.09 -1.06
N ALA A 43 -3.21 -0.52 -0.85
CA ALA A 43 -2.20 -0.27 -1.89
C ALA A 43 -1.57 -1.58 -2.39
N ALA A 44 -1.29 -2.53 -1.47
CA ALA A 44 -0.96 -3.89 -1.88
C ALA A 44 -2.11 -4.49 -2.70
N ALA A 45 -3.37 -4.23 -2.32
CA ALA A 45 -4.57 -4.73 -3.00
C ALA A 45 -5.02 -3.89 -4.22
N ASN A 46 -4.30 -2.83 -4.63
CA ASN A 46 -4.78 -1.88 -5.64
C ASN A 46 -4.51 -2.38 -7.07
N VAL A 47 -5.13 -3.52 -7.35
CA VAL A 47 -5.26 -4.07 -8.68
C VAL A 47 -6.53 -3.46 -9.26
N PRO A 48 -6.42 -2.67 -10.36
CA PRO A 48 -7.60 -2.00 -10.92
C PRO A 48 -8.68 -3.00 -11.30
N GLU A 49 -9.93 -2.55 -11.27
CA GLU A 49 -11.10 -3.42 -11.52
C GLU A 49 -10.97 -4.23 -12.82
N GLU A 50 -10.46 -3.63 -13.89
CA GLU A 50 -10.23 -4.32 -15.17
C GLU A 50 -9.30 -5.54 -15.04
N VAL A 51 -8.25 -5.45 -14.22
CA VAL A 51 -7.33 -6.57 -13.99
C VAL A 51 -8.01 -7.65 -13.14
N SER A 52 -8.77 -7.24 -12.13
CA SER A 52 -9.55 -8.13 -11.27
C SER A 52 -10.62 -8.90 -12.04
N GLU A 53 -11.32 -8.26 -12.97
CA GLU A 53 -12.30 -8.90 -13.86
C GLU A 53 -11.63 -9.96 -14.75
N ARG A 54 -10.53 -9.62 -15.42
CA ARG A 54 -9.79 -10.58 -16.27
C ARG A 54 -9.32 -11.81 -15.50
N ILE A 55 -8.86 -11.62 -14.26
CA ILE A 55 -8.50 -12.73 -13.36
C ILE A 55 -9.73 -13.59 -13.06
N ARG A 56 -10.88 -12.97 -12.76
CA ARG A 56 -12.14 -13.67 -12.49
C ARG A 56 -12.68 -14.44 -13.70
N GLU A 57 -12.41 -13.95 -14.91
CA GLU A 57 -12.68 -14.64 -16.18
C GLU A 57 -11.74 -15.83 -16.44
N GLY A 58 -10.76 -16.05 -15.57
CA GLY A 58 -9.86 -17.22 -15.61
C GLY A 58 -8.53 -16.96 -16.33
N GLU A 59 -8.19 -15.70 -16.63
CA GLU A 59 -6.84 -15.39 -17.08
C GLU A 59 -5.82 -15.58 -15.95
N ASN A 60 -4.60 -15.96 -16.33
CA ASN A 60 -3.52 -16.19 -15.36
C ASN A 60 -3.14 -14.87 -14.63
N PRO A 61 -3.24 -14.79 -13.29
CA PRO A 61 -2.99 -13.56 -12.55
C PRO A 61 -1.62 -12.93 -12.79
N VAL A 62 -0.57 -13.75 -12.83
CA VAL A 62 0.81 -13.29 -13.08
C VAL A 62 0.89 -12.60 -14.44
N ARG A 63 0.25 -13.18 -15.47
CA ARG A 63 0.23 -12.60 -16.82
C ARG A 63 -0.52 -11.28 -16.87
N VAL A 64 -1.73 -11.24 -16.30
CA VAL A 64 -2.61 -10.05 -16.38
C VAL A 64 -1.95 -8.88 -15.66
N VAL A 65 -1.47 -9.08 -14.43
CA VAL A 65 -0.82 -8.02 -13.64
C VAL A 65 0.45 -7.55 -14.34
N ARG A 66 1.30 -8.45 -14.84
CA ARG A 66 2.51 -8.09 -15.59
C ARG A 66 2.19 -7.22 -16.81
N GLN A 67 1.18 -7.60 -17.58
CA GLN A 67 0.76 -6.84 -18.77
C GLN A 67 0.21 -5.48 -18.39
N TYR A 68 -0.59 -5.39 -17.32
CA TYR A 68 -1.09 -4.12 -16.80
C TYR A 68 0.05 -3.17 -16.39
N ARG A 69 1.12 -3.71 -15.79
CA ARG A 69 2.36 -2.96 -15.46
C ARG A 69 3.27 -2.72 -16.67
N LEU A 70 2.87 -3.07 -17.88
CA LEU A 70 3.61 -2.91 -19.13
C LEU A 70 5.00 -3.59 -19.15
N MET A 71 5.13 -4.68 -18.39
CA MET A 71 6.38 -5.43 -18.27
C MET A 71 6.44 -6.58 -19.27
N THR A 72 7.60 -6.87 -19.84
CA THR A 72 7.87 -8.13 -20.55
C THR A 72 8.16 -9.27 -19.55
N GLN A 73 8.13 -10.52 -20.01
CA GLN A 73 8.56 -11.66 -19.19
C GLN A 73 10.04 -11.55 -18.77
N LYS A 74 10.86 -10.87 -19.58
CA LYS A 74 12.25 -10.56 -19.24
C LYS A 74 12.33 -9.52 -18.13
N ASP A 75 11.54 -8.46 -18.19
CA ASP A 75 11.54 -7.42 -17.15
C ASP A 75 11.12 -8.00 -15.80
N LEU A 76 10.07 -8.83 -15.79
CA LEU A 76 9.66 -9.54 -14.57
C LEU A 76 10.77 -10.50 -14.10
N SER A 77 11.46 -11.18 -15.02
CA SER A 77 12.59 -12.06 -14.70
C SER A 77 13.71 -11.32 -14.00
N ASP A 78 14.08 -10.17 -14.52
CA ASP A 78 15.16 -9.34 -13.99
C ASP A 78 14.82 -8.81 -12.59
N LEU A 79 13.55 -8.51 -12.31
CA LEU A 79 13.08 -8.06 -11.00
C LEU A 79 12.98 -9.18 -9.96
N CYS A 80 12.33 -10.30 -10.29
CA CYS A 80 12.08 -11.36 -9.31
C CYS A 80 13.22 -12.41 -9.25
N GLY A 81 14.14 -12.42 -10.21
CA GLY A 81 15.23 -13.39 -10.36
C GLY A 81 14.77 -14.80 -10.76
N ILE A 82 13.59 -14.94 -11.37
CA ILE A 82 13.06 -16.20 -11.89
C ILE A 82 13.31 -16.22 -13.39
N ARG A 83 13.84 -17.31 -13.93
CA ARG A 83 14.21 -17.38 -15.36
C ARG A 83 12.98 -17.10 -16.27
N PRO A 84 13.14 -16.40 -17.41
CA PRO A 84 12.00 -16.00 -18.25
C PRO A 84 11.18 -17.18 -18.78
N ASN A 85 11.83 -18.31 -19.07
CA ASN A 85 11.17 -19.55 -19.49
C ASN A 85 10.28 -20.16 -18.40
N HIS A 86 10.65 -19.99 -17.12
CA HIS A 86 9.83 -20.43 -15.99
C HIS A 86 8.62 -19.50 -15.81
N ILE A 87 8.80 -18.19 -15.94
CA ILE A 87 7.69 -17.22 -15.96
C ILE A 87 6.71 -17.56 -17.10
N SER A 88 7.22 -17.81 -18.31
CA SER A 88 6.39 -18.24 -19.45
C SER A 88 5.60 -19.52 -19.17
N ALA A 89 6.19 -20.48 -18.46
CA ALA A 89 5.48 -21.71 -18.09
C ALA A 89 4.40 -21.45 -17.04
N ILE A 90 4.68 -20.60 -16.05
CA ILE A 90 3.71 -20.16 -15.04
C ILE A 90 2.51 -19.48 -15.69
N GLU A 91 2.75 -18.55 -16.63
CA GLU A 91 1.69 -17.85 -17.37
C GLU A 91 0.84 -18.79 -18.24
N ARG A 92 1.33 -20.00 -18.53
CA ARG A 92 0.61 -21.07 -19.24
C ARG A 92 -0.03 -22.10 -18.30
N GLY A 93 0.01 -21.88 -16.99
CA GLY A 93 -0.64 -22.73 -15.99
C GLY A 93 0.28 -23.72 -15.28
N MET A 94 1.61 -23.59 -15.39
CA MET A 94 2.52 -24.37 -14.53
C MET A 94 2.34 -23.95 -13.07
N SER A 95 2.14 -24.93 -12.19
CA SER A 95 2.07 -24.68 -10.75
C SER A 95 3.44 -24.29 -10.18
N TYR A 96 3.42 -23.50 -9.11
CA TYR A 96 4.63 -23.06 -8.42
C TYR A 96 4.38 -23.00 -6.92
N GLY A 97 5.46 -23.14 -6.15
CA GLY A 97 5.40 -23.09 -4.69
C GLY A 97 5.35 -21.67 -4.14
N LEU A 98 5.05 -21.56 -2.84
CA LEU A 98 4.91 -20.30 -2.12
C LEU A 98 6.15 -19.39 -2.22
N LYS A 99 7.36 -19.95 -2.29
CA LYS A 99 8.60 -19.17 -2.47
C LYS A 99 8.61 -18.42 -3.81
N THR A 100 8.12 -19.04 -4.87
CA THR A 100 7.98 -18.40 -6.19
C THR A 100 6.85 -17.38 -6.15
N ALA A 101 5.72 -17.72 -5.53
CA ALA A 101 4.58 -16.83 -5.37
C ALA A 101 4.99 -15.51 -4.70
N LYS A 102 5.73 -15.57 -3.57
CA LYS A 102 6.26 -14.38 -2.88
C LYS A 102 7.13 -13.51 -3.78
N ARG A 103 8.10 -14.11 -4.48
CA ARG A 103 9.00 -13.36 -5.38
C ARG A 103 8.26 -12.68 -6.52
N LEU A 104 7.21 -13.32 -7.04
CA LEU A 104 6.37 -12.75 -8.10
C LEU A 104 5.49 -11.62 -7.55
N ALA A 105 4.87 -11.84 -6.39
CA ALA A 105 4.05 -10.85 -5.70
C ALA A 105 4.83 -9.58 -5.38
N ASP A 106 6.02 -9.74 -4.78
CA ASP A 106 6.93 -8.63 -4.47
C ASP A 106 7.34 -7.85 -5.73
N ALA A 107 7.59 -8.55 -6.85
CA ALA A 107 8.02 -7.91 -8.10
C ALA A 107 6.88 -7.27 -8.89
N LEU A 108 5.64 -7.72 -8.67
CA LEU A 108 4.43 -7.20 -9.33
C LEU A 108 3.68 -6.17 -8.48
N ASP A 109 4.12 -5.98 -7.23
CA ASP A 109 3.53 -5.09 -6.22
C ASP A 109 2.05 -5.43 -5.98
N VAL A 110 1.80 -6.69 -5.59
CA VAL A 110 0.47 -7.26 -5.28
C VAL A 110 0.57 -8.24 -4.11
N PRO A 111 -0.52 -8.55 -3.38
CA PRO A 111 -0.51 -9.58 -2.36
C PRO A 111 -0.29 -10.96 -2.99
N VAL A 112 0.35 -11.84 -2.22
CA VAL A 112 0.61 -13.22 -2.63
C VAL A 112 -0.70 -13.95 -2.95
N ASP A 113 -1.75 -13.69 -2.19
CA ASP A 113 -3.07 -14.33 -2.33
C ASP A 113 -3.74 -14.03 -3.68
N LEU A 114 -3.36 -12.97 -4.38
CA LEU A 114 -3.84 -12.71 -5.74
C LEU A 114 -3.27 -13.71 -6.75
N LEU A 115 -2.08 -14.27 -6.46
CA LEU A 115 -1.33 -15.14 -7.38
C LEU A 115 -1.48 -16.63 -7.05
N THR A 116 -2.21 -17.02 -6.01
CA THR A 116 -2.30 -18.43 -5.54
C THR A 116 -3.73 -18.90 -5.45
#